data_AF-A0A962G6K9-F1
#
_entry.id   AF-A0A962G6K9-F1
#
_cell.length_a   1.000
_cell.length_b   1.000
_cell.length_c   1.000
_cell.angle_alpha   90.00
_cell.angle_beta   90.00
_cell.angle_gamma   90.00
#
_symmetry.space_group_name_H-M   'P 1'
#
loop_
_entity.id
_entity.type
_entity.pdbx_description
1 polymer ?
#
loop_
_entity_poly.entity_id
_entity_poly.type
_entity_poly.pdbx_seq_one_letter_code
_entity_poly.pdbx_strand_id
1 'polypeptide(L)'
;MTTTIVLAVGIFGIALPVLAALYLAHRQSMDAEIRLGMTMADEIMRRSDAAGDQAMLAYQRLAWSRDGDPCSDERIALMRDVDLGLSYLEVIGYVADGRLMCSSLGRHGQGIPLGAVEFVSSKGASVRTSVDLGIGNNRRFLVLQKDDIAAAVHPETLIDTFQDRKDVAIGVFGRTGRMRLSSRGDFDPKWMSRLGDAASTAFFDGHHLVSLRRSAGYDTVAYVAIPADYLKSRLYGFVGVLVPIALVLGSGLSFGIVRLARERASLPAELRNALRRREFEVHYQPIVELASGCIVGFEALMRWPRRDGPQFRPDLFIPAAEDCGMIAQFTDYLLKRVAIDVPRLVELRPHCYVSVNLGSSDLHSETIVD
;
A
#
# COMPACT_ATOMS: atom_id res chain seq x y z
N MET A 1 -26.09 2.99 25.88
CA MET A 1 -25.61 3.94 24.84
C MET A 1 -24.08 4.06 24.82
N THR A 2 -23.43 4.23 25.97
CA THR A 2 -21.97 4.39 26.08
C THR A 2 -21.15 3.19 25.57
N THR A 3 -21.54 1.95 25.88
CA THR A 3 -20.85 0.73 25.39
C THR A 3 -20.89 0.59 23.87
N THR A 4 -22.01 0.92 23.24
CA THR A 4 -22.19 0.85 21.79
C THR A 4 -21.33 1.89 21.06
N ILE A 5 -21.23 3.10 21.61
CA ILE A 5 -20.38 4.17 21.08
C ILE A 5 -18.89 3.81 21.21
N VAL A 6 -18.47 3.25 22.36
CA VAL A 6 -17.07 2.82 22.56
C VAL A 6 -16.68 1.68 21.62
N LEU A 7 -17.57 0.70 21.41
CA LEU A 7 -17.35 -0.38 20.45
C LEU A 7 -17.29 0.15 19.01
N ALA A 8 -18.19 1.06 18.63
CA ALA A 8 -18.18 1.65 17.29
C ALA A 8 -16.89 2.46 17.05
N VAL A 9 -16.48 3.32 17.98
CA VAL A 9 -15.26 4.12 17.86
C VAL A 9 -14.02 3.24 17.82
N GLY A 10 -13.96 2.17 18.63
CA GLY A 10 -12.85 1.21 18.60
C GLY A 10 -12.77 0.44 17.29
N ILE A 11 -13.90 -0.07 16.79
CA ILE A 11 -13.94 -0.83 15.54
C ILE A 11 -13.60 0.06 14.35
N PHE A 12 -14.23 1.22 14.20
CA PHE A 12 -13.96 2.12 13.08
C PHE A 12 -12.57 2.78 13.18
N GLY A 13 -12.11 3.10 14.39
CA GLY A 13 -10.79 3.68 14.62
C GLY A 13 -9.63 2.74 14.29
N ILE A 14 -9.86 1.43 14.28
CA ILE A 14 -8.85 0.41 13.93
C ILE A 14 -9.08 -0.12 12.51
N ALA A 15 -10.31 -0.46 12.15
CA ALA A 15 -10.62 -1.05 10.86
C ALA A 15 -10.37 -0.06 9.72
N LEU A 16 -10.72 1.22 9.88
CA LEU A 16 -10.58 2.19 8.81
C LEU A 16 -9.10 2.46 8.44
N PRO A 17 -8.18 2.72 9.39
CA PRO A 17 -6.76 2.89 9.05
C PRO A 17 -6.11 1.62 8.52
N VAL A 18 -6.48 0.43 9.02
CA VAL A 18 -5.96 -0.84 8.52
C VAL A 18 -6.44 -1.09 7.09
N LEU A 19 -7.72 -0.92 6.81
CA LEU A 19 -8.27 -1.05 5.45
C LEU A 19 -7.66 -0.03 4.50
N ALA A 20 -7.49 1.22 4.94
CA ALA A 20 -6.82 2.26 4.17
C ALA A 20 -5.34 1.90 3.88
N ALA A 21 -4.61 1.39 4.88
CA ALA A 21 -3.23 0.95 4.71
C ALA A 21 -3.11 -0.24 3.75
N LEU A 22 -4.00 -1.24 3.86
CA LEU A 22 -4.05 -2.38 2.95
C LEU A 22 -4.40 -1.95 1.53
N TYR A 23 -5.35 -1.03 1.37
CA TYR A 23 -5.71 -0.46 0.08
C TYR A 23 -4.56 0.31 -0.56
N LEU A 24 -3.89 1.19 0.22
CA LEU A 24 -2.73 1.94 -0.24
C LEU A 24 -1.56 1.02 -0.60
N ALA A 25 -1.27 0.01 0.23
CA ALA A 25 -0.22 -0.97 -0.04
C ALA A 25 -0.51 -1.78 -1.30
N HIS A 26 -1.76 -2.21 -1.50
CA HIS A 26 -2.18 -2.90 -2.72
C HIS A 26 -1.99 -2.02 -3.96
N ARG A 27 -2.48 -0.78 -3.89
CA ARG A 27 -2.36 0.19 -4.99
C ARG A 27 -0.90 0.49 -5.32
N GLN A 28 -0.08 0.74 -4.32
CA GLN A 28 1.34 1.00 -4.48
C GLN A 28 2.08 -0.21 -5.08
N SER A 29 1.71 -1.43 -4.68
CA SER A 29 2.27 -2.66 -5.23
C SER A 29 1.90 -2.83 -6.70
N MET A 30 0.64 -2.60 -7.08
CA MET A 30 0.21 -2.66 -8.48
C MET A 30 0.96 -1.64 -9.33
N ASP A 31 1.04 -0.39 -8.89
CA ASP A 31 1.74 0.67 -9.63
C ASP A 31 3.23 0.36 -9.81
N ALA A 32 3.86 -0.31 -8.82
CA ALA A 32 5.25 -0.74 -8.91
C ALA A 32 5.47 -1.83 -9.96
N GLU A 33 4.60 -2.84 -10.01
CA GLU A 33 4.68 -3.91 -11.01
C GLU A 33 4.35 -3.37 -12.42
N ILE A 34 3.40 -2.43 -12.56
CA ILE A 34 3.10 -1.77 -13.85
C ILE A 34 4.35 -1.05 -14.36
N ARG A 35 5.00 -0.26 -13.50
CA ARG A 35 6.22 0.47 -13.85
C ARG A 35 7.33 -0.49 -14.27
N LEU A 36 7.55 -1.56 -13.52
CA LEU A 36 8.55 -2.57 -13.85
C LEU A 36 8.26 -3.21 -15.22
N GLY A 37 7.03 -3.67 -15.45
CA GLY A 37 6.64 -4.26 -16.73
C GLY A 37 6.80 -3.30 -17.91
N MET A 38 6.49 -2.01 -17.71
CA MET A 38 6.71 -0.96 -18.72
C MET A 38 8.19 -0.74 -19.02
N THR A 39 9.03 -0.61 -17.99
CA THR A 39 10.48 -0.46 -18.16
C THR A 39 11.09 -1.67 -18.90
N MET A 40 10.63 -2.88 -18.60
CA MET A 40 11.04 -4.08 -19.32
C MET A 40 10.59 -4.06 -20.78
N ALA A 41 9.32 -3.69 -21.05
CA ALA A 41 8.81 -3.59 -22.41
C ALA A 41 9.53 -2.52 -23.24
N ASP A 42 9.88 -1.39 -22.63
CA ASP A 42 10.70 -0.34 -23.24
C ASP A 42 12.11 -0.84 -23.58
N GLU A 43 12.75 -1.58 -22.67
CA GLU A 43 14.09 -2.13 -22.90
C GLU A 43 14.09 -3.20 -24.00
N ILE A 44 13.11 -4.10 -24.00
CA ILE A 44 12.93 -5.09 -25.07
C ILE A 44 12.71 -4.39 -26.41
N MET A 45 11.86 -3.35 -26.45
CA MET A 45 11.60 -2.61 -27.67
C MET A 45 12.85 -1.87 -28.17
N ARG A 46 13.59 -1.22 -27.26
CA ARG A 46 14.84 -0.52 -27.57
C ARG A 46 15.85 -1.46 -28.23
N ARG A 47 15.97 -2.71 -27.74
CA ARG A 47 16.86 -3.73 -28.34
C ARG A 47 16.36 -4.19 -29.70
N SER A 48 15.06 -4.45 -29.83
CA SER A 48 14.45 -4.82 -31.10
C SER A 48 14.67 -3.74 -32.17
N ASP A 49 14.48 -2.47 -31.82
CA ASP A 49 14.70 -1.34 -32.71
C ASP A 49 16.19 -1.22 -33.08
N ALA A 50 17.09 -1.36 -32.09
CA ALA A 50 18.53 -1.32 -32.33
C ALA A 50 19.01 -2.46 -33.25
N ALA A 51 18.47 -3.67 -33.11
CA ALA A 51 18.75 -4.78 -34.03
C ALA A 51 18.28 -4.47 -35.46
N GLY A 52 17.09 -3.87 -35.60
CA GLY A 52 16.57 -3.40 -36.88
C GLY A 52 17.45 -2.31 -37.51
N ASP A 53 17.88 -1.32 -36.73
CA ASP A 53 18.75 -0.24 -37.18
C ASP A 53 20.12 -0.75 -37.60
N GLN A 54 20.69 -1.70 -36.84
CA GLN A 54 21.93 -2.40 -37.18
C GLN A 54 21.82 -3.19 -38.50
N ALA A 55 20.69 -3.88 -38.72
CA ALA A 55 20.45 -4.56 -40.00
C ALA A 55 20.36 -3.57 -41.16
N MET A 56 19.68 -2.44 -40.98
CA MET A 56 19.61 -1.39 -41.99
C MET A 56 20.98 -0.77 -42.31
N LEU A 57 21.81 -0.56 -41.29
CA LEU A 57 23.19 -0.11 -41.46
C LEU A 57 24.03 -1.13 -42.23
N ALA A 58 23.89 -2.42 -41.94
CA ALA A 58 24.57 -3.50 -42.65
C ALA A 58 24.19 -3.51 -44.14
N TYR A 59 22.91 -3.39 -44.46
CA TYR A 59 22.44 -3.29 -45.84
C TYR A 59 23.06 -2.09 -46.56
N GLN A 60 23.09 -0.93 -45.90
CA GLN A 60 23.69 0.27 -46.48
C GLN A 60 25.19 0.09 -46.72
N ARG A 61 25.95 -0.51 -45.81
CA ARG A 61 27.40 -0.70 -46.02
C ARG A 61 27.72 -1.70 -47.13
N LEU A 62 26.92 -2.76 -47.26
CA LEU A 62 27.16 -3.82 -48.24
C LEU A 62 26.59 -3.51 -49.64
N ALA A 63 25.70 -2.52 -49.75
CA ALA A 63 25.07 -2.10 -51.01
C ALA A 63 25.99 -1.32 -51.96
N TRP A 64 27.02 -0.61 -51.48
CA TRP A 64 27.86 0.27 -52.32
C TRP A 64 28.87 -0.49 -53.19
N SER A 65 29.03 -1.79 -52.96
CA SER A 65 30.05 -2.63 -53.60
C SER A 65 29.42 -3.74 -54.44
N ARG A 66 28.39 -3.41 -55.24
CA ARG A 66 27.66 -4.39 -56.08
C ARG A 66 28.45 -4.90 -57.30
N ASP A 67 29.59 -4.29 -57.63
CA ASP A 67 30.43 -4.73 -58.74
C ASP A 67 31.38 -5.85 -58.27
N GLY A 68 31.19 -7.08 -58.77
CA GLY A 68 32.05 -8.23 -58.50
C GLY A 68 31.30 -9.48 -58.00
N ASP A 69 32.03 -10.57 -57.74
CA ASP A 69 31.49 -11.78 -57.12
C ASP A 69 31.04 -11.47 -55.67
N PRO A 70 29.74 -11.57 -55.33
CA PRO A 70 29.22 -11.26 -54.00
C PRO A 70 29.82 -12.12 -52.88
N CYS A 71 30.41 -13.27 -53.23
CA CYS A 71 31.02 -14.25 -52.32
C CYS A 71 32.54 -14.41 -52.52
N SER A 72 33.20 -13.38 -53.06
CA SER A 72 34.67 -13.28 -53.07
C SER A 72 35.24 -13.24 -51.64
N ASP A 73 36.54 -13.52 -51.50
CA ASP A 73 37.19 -13.51 -50.18
C ASP A 73 37.22 -12.10 -49.58
N GLU A 74 37.35 -11.06 -50.42
CA GLU A 74 37.27 -9.64 -50.01
C GLU A 74 35.87 -9.29 -49.50
N ARG A 75 34.82 -9.77 -50.17
CA ARG A 75 33.42 -9.55 -49.75
C ARG A 75 33.12 -10.22 -48.43
N ILE A 76 33.59 -11.45 -48.23
CA ILE A 76 33.43 -12.17 -46.96
C ILE A 76 34.22 -11.47 -45.84
N ALA A 77 35.42 -10.96 -46.11
CA ALA A 77 36.19 -10.17 -45.14
C ALA A 77 35.46 -8.87 -44.75
N LEU A 78 34.84 -8.17 -45.71
CA LEU A 78 34.01 -7.01 -45.44
C LEU A 78 32.78 -7.37 -44.60
N MET A 79 32.09 -8.48 -44.91
CA MET A 79 30.96 -8.96 -44.09
C MET A 79 31.41 -9.22 -42.65
N ARG A 80 32.57 -9.85 -42.44
CA ARG A 80 33.15 -10.07 -41.10
C ARG A 80 33.42 -8.77 -40.36
N ASP A 81 34.03 -7.79 -41.01
CA ASP A 81 34.33 -6.48 -40.41
C ASP A 81 33.04 -5.77 -39.97
N VAL A 82 32.02 -5.78 -40.84
CA VAL A 82 30.71 -5.20 -40.50
C VAL A 82 30.06 -5.95 -39.35
N ASP A 83 30.03 -7.29 -39.39
CA ASP A 83 29.42 -8.14 -38.36
C ASP A 83 30.06 -7.94 -36.97
N LEU A 84 31.39 -7.85 -36.90
CA LEU A 84 32.14 -7.56 -35.66
C LEU A 84 31.82 -6.19 -35.06
N GLY A 85 31.35 -5.24 -35.86
CA GLY A 85 30.93 -3.91 -35.42
C GLY A 85 29.50 -3.83 -34.89
N LEU A 86 28.74 -4.93 -34.93
CA LEU A 86 27.33 -4.97 -34.59
C LEU A 86 27.11 -5.78 -33.31
N SER A 87 26.17 -5.35 -32.47
CA SER A 87 25.98 -5.91 -31.12
C SER A 87 24.84 -6.92 -31.05
N TYR A 88 23.87 -6.84 -31.96
CA TYR A 88 22.66 -7.66 -31.94
C TYR A 88 22.58 -8.63 -33.13
N LEU A 89 23.37 -8.43 -34.18
CA LEU A 89 23.42 -9.33 -35.33
C LEU A 89 24.50 -10.39 -35.11
N GLU A 90 24.21 -11.62 -35.52
CA GLU A 90 25.15 -12.74 -35.38
C GLU A 90 25.78 -13.17 -36.70
N VAL A 91 25.06 -12.97 -37.80
CA VAL A 91 25.52 -13.34 -39.14
C VAL A 91 24.95 -12.37 -40.15
N ILE A 92 25.79 -11.87 -41.05
CA ILE A 92 25.35 -11.15 -42.25
C ILE A 92 25.86 -11.89 -43.48
N GLY A 93 25.05 -11.97 -44.53
CA GLY A 93 25.45 -12.65 -45.76
C GLY A 93 24.65 -12.30 -46.99
N TYR A 94 25.09 -12.87 -48.10
CA TYR A 94 24.49 -12.68 -49.42
C TYR A 94 23.51 -13.81 -49.75
N VAL A 95 22.37 -13.44 -50.31
CA VAL A 95 21.27 -14.34 -50.65
C VAL A 95 21.02 -14.33 -52.15
N ALA A 96 20.97 -15.51 -52.74
CA ALA A 96 20.50 -15.73 -54.11
C ALA A 96 19.48 -16.88 -54.11
N ASP A 97 18.39 -16.72 -54.86
CA ASP A 97 17.33 -17.74 -55.02
C ASP A 97 16.78 -18.30 -53.70
N GLY A 98 16.66 -17.43 -52.68
CA GLY A 98 16.17 -17.81 -51.35
C GLY A 98 17.14 -18.66 -50.53
N ARG A 99 18.41 -18.73 -50.94
CA ARG A 99 19.50 -19.42 -50.25
C ARG A 99 20.61 -18.45 -49.83
N LEU A 100 21.12 -18.62 -48.61
CA LEU A 100 22.29 -17.90 -48.12
C LEU A 100 23.56 -18.52 -48.71
N MET A 101 24.17 -17.87 -49.69
CA MET A 101 25.29 -18.40 -50.47
C MET A 101 26.64 -18.25 -49.74
N CYS A 102 26.82 -17.12 -49.06
CA CYS A 102 27.97 -16.83 -48.21
C CYS A 102 27.57 -15.86 -47.10
N SER A 103 28.40 -15.78 -46.05
CA SER A 103 28.19 -14.89 -44.91
C SER A 103 29.52 -14.48 -44.27
N SER A 104 29.46 -13.70 -43.19
CA SER A 104 30.60 -13.42 -42.30
C SER A 104 31.31 -14.70 -41.82
N LEU A 105 30.66 -15.86 -41.81
CA LEU A 105 31.31 -17.12 -41.43
C LEU A 105 32.07 -17.78 -42.59
N GLY A 106 31.82 -17.41 -43.84
CA GLY A 106 32.43 -18.00 -45.04
C GLY A 106 31.43 -18.37 -46.12
N ARG A 107 31.86 -19.21 -47.06
CA ARG A 107 31.04 -19.74 -48.16
C ARG A 107 30.22 -20.94 -47.70
N HIS A 108 28.99 -21.05 -48.17
CA HIS A 108 28.02 -22.08 -47.76
C HIS A 108 27.77 -23.18 -48.80
N GLY A 109 28.75 -23.45 -49.68
CA GLY A 109 28.64 -24.50 -50.70
C GLY A 109 27.44 -24.29 -51.63
N GLN A 110 26.42 -25.15 -51.52
CA GLN A 110 25.18 -25.04 -52.29
C GLN A 110 24.20 -23.94 -51.77
N GLY A 111 24.58 -23.25 -50.70
CA GLY A 111 23.77 -22.24 -50.04
C GLY A 111 22.77 -22.85 -49.04
N ILE A 112 22.54 -22.14 -47.93
CA ILE A 112 21.62 -22.58 -46.87
C ILE A 112 20.19 -22.11 -47.21
N PRO A 113 19.20 -23.01 -47.28
CA PRO A 113 17.83 -22.62 -47.58
C PRO A 113 17.23 -21.78 -46.46
N LEU A 114 16.77 -20.57 -46.78
CA LEU A 114 16.16 -19.67 -45.80
C LEU A 114 14.67 -19.96 -45.57
N GLY A 115 14.01 -20.68 -46.49
CA GLY A 115 12.58 -20.95 -46.43
C GLY A 115 11.72 -19.78 -46.94
N ALA A 116 10.40 -19.92 -46.76
CA ALA A 116 9.42 -18.95 -47.24
C ALA A 116 9.48 -17.64 -46.43
N VAL A 117 9.20 -16.53 -47.11
CA VAL A 117 9.02 -15.23 -46.45
C VAL A 117 7.69 -15.25 -45.71
N GLU A 118 7.72 -15.01 -44.40
CA GLU A 118 6.50 -14.97 -43.57
C GLU A 118 5.82 -13.59 -43.63
N PHE A 119 6.63 -12.53 -43.74
CA PHE A 119 6.16 -11.16 -43.74
C PHE A 119 7.17 -10.22 -44.41
N VAL A 120 6.69 -9.09 -44.93
CA VAL A 120 7.53 -8.00 -45.42
C VAL A 120 7.24 -6.77 -44.58
N SER A 121 8.26 -6.20 -43.94
CA SER A 121 8.13 -5.01 -43.10
C SER A 121 7.81 -3.76 -43.92
N SER A 122 7.27 -2.73 -43.26
CA SER A 122 7.08 -1.40 -43.85
C SER A 122 8.36 -0.78 -44.42
N LYS A 123 9.55 -1.20 -43.95
CA LYS A 123 10.85 -0.78 -44.49
C LYS A 123 11.33 -1.63 -45.68
N GLY A 124 10.50 -2.54 -46.17
CA GLY A 124 10.76 -3.40 -47.33
C GLY A 124 11.65 -4.60 -47.04
N ALA A 125 11.89 -4.94 -45.77
CA ALA A 125 12.67 -6.12 -45.43
C ALA A 125 11.78 -7.36 -45.32
N SER A 126 12.14 -8.43 -46.01
CA SER A 126 11.54 -9.76 -45.86
C SER A 126 11.98 -10.37 -44.53
N VAL A 127 11.04 -10.89 -43.76
CA VAL A 127 11.24 -11.43 -42.41
C VAL A 127 10.92 -12.92 -42.40
N ARG A 128 11.81 -13.71 -41.80
CA ARG A 128 11.64 -15.15 -41.55
C ARG A 128 11.98 -15.43 -40.09
N THR A 129 11.06 -16.00 -39.33
CA THR A 129 11.17 -16.05 -37.87
C THR A 129 11.86 -17.31 -37.36
N SER A 130 12.02 -18.34 -38.20
CA SER A 130 12.59 -19.62 -37.78
C SER A 130 13.47 -20.29 -38.86
N VAL A 131 14.62 -19.69 -39.14
CA VAL A 131 15.60 -20.25 -40.08
C VAL A 131 16.66 -21.07 -39.35
N ASP A 132 16.93 -22.29 -39.81
CA ASP A 132 18.10 -23.05 -39.39
C ASP A 132 19.28 -22.70 -40.31
N LEU A 133 20.31 -22.07 -39.74
CA LEU A 133 21.51 -21.69 -40.48
C LEU A 133 22.58 -22.80 -40.46
N GLY A 134 22.31 -23.95 -39.85
CA GLY A 134 23.29 -25.03 -39.70
C GLY A 134 24.42 -24.70 -38.71
N ILE A 135 24.26 -23.64 -37.91
CA ILE A 135 25.25 -23.13 -36.97
C ILE A 135 24.72 -23.31 -35.53
N GLY A 136 25.58 -23.80 -34.63
CA GLY A 136 25.31 -23.79 -33.19
C GLY A 136 24.26 -24.80 -32.69
N ASN A 137 24.32 -26.06 -33.10
CA ASN A 137 23.44 -27.15 -32.65
C ASN A 137 21.93 -26.90 -32.87
N ASN A 138 21.51 -26.76 -34.14
CA ASN A 138 20.09 -26.65 -34.53
C ASN A 138 19.38 -25.42 -33.95
N ARG A 139 20.12 -24.32 -33.75
CA ARG A 139 19.56 -23.02 -33.35
C ARG A 139 18.74 -22.42 -34.49
N ARG A 140 17.65 -21.75 -34.12
CA ARG A 140 16.77 -21.04 -35.05
C ARG A 140 17.01 -19.55 -34.96
N PHE A 141 17.10 -18.91 -36.12
CA PHE A 141 17.39 -17.51 -36.27
C PHE A 141 16.21 -16.75 -36.87
N LEU A 142 16.05 -15.52 -36.42
CA LEU A 142 15.25 -14.52 -37.10
C LEU A 142 16.12 -13.92 -38.20
N VAL A 143 15.73 -14.13 -39.45
CA VAL A 143 16.45 -13.60 -40.62
C VAL A 143 15.66 -12.46 -41.22
N LEU A 144 16.29 -11.29 -41.22
CA LEU A 144 15.85 -10.10 -41.93
C LEU A 144 16.61 -10.06 -43.25
N GLN A 145 15.91 -9.92 -44.37
CA GLN A 145 16.53 -9.82 -45.69
C GLN A 145 16.04 -8.55 -46.37
N LYS A 146 16.96 -7.74 -46.90
CA LYS A 146 16.64 -6.64 -47.80
C LYS A 146 17.51 -6.77 -49.04
N ASP A 147 16.85 -6.73 -50.19
CA ASP A 147 17.46 -7.04 -51.48
C ASP A 147 18.17 -8.42 -51.43
N ASP A 148 19.46 -8.43 -51.73
CA ASP A 148 20.36 -9.57 -51.81
C ASP A 148 21.17 -9.79 -50.52
N ILE A 149 20.89 -9.05 -49.45
CA ILE A 149 21.60 -9.16 -48.17
C ILE A 149 20.65 -9.65 -47.08
N ALA A 150 21.10 -10.62 -46.30
CA ALA A 150 20.43 -11.11 -45.10
C ALA A 150 21.24 -10.82 -43.85
N ALA A 151 20.55 -10.40 -42.80
CA ALA A 151 21.06 -10.28 -41.44
C ALA A 151 20.28 -11.25 -40.55
N ALA A 152 21.00 -12.05 -39.77
CA ALA A 152 20.43 -13.00 -38.81
C ALA A 152 20.64 -12.48 -37.39
N VAL A 153 19.58 -12.57 -36.59
CA VAL A 153 19.60 -12.29 -35.15
C VAL A 153 19.03 -13.49 -34.41
N HIS A 154 19.65 -13.84 -33.28
CA HIS A 154 19.10 -14.87 -32.42
C HIS A 154 17.90 -14.29 -31.64
N PRO A 155 16.73 -14.97 -31.64
CA PRO A 155 15.52 -14.43 -31.02
C PRO A 155 15.68 -14.08 -29.54
N GLU A 156 16.48 -14.85 -28.79
CA GLU A 156 16.68 -14.60 -27.35
C GLU A 156 17.41 -13.27 -27.09
N THR A 157 18.30 -12.83 -27.98
CA THR A 157 19.05 -11.57 -27.84
C THR A 157 18.13 -10.35 -27.74
N LEU A 158 16.93 -10.45 -28.34
CA LEU A 158 15.92 -9.38 -28.28
C LEU A 158 15.21 -9.30 -26.91
N ILE A 159 15.14 -10.42 -26.18
CA ILE A 159 14.35 -10.56 -24.94
C ILE A 159 15.20 -10.87 -23.71
N ASP A 160 16.53 -10.94 -23.85
CA ASP A 160 17.46 -11.30 -22.79
C ASP A 160 17.55 -10.19 -21.71
N THR A 161 16.60 -10.20 -20.79
CA THR A 161 16.47 -9.18 -19.74
C THR A 161 17.10 -9.67 -18.43
N PHE A 162 17.69 -8.73 -17.68
CA PHE A 162 18.47 -8.96 -16.46
C PHE A 162 17.73 -9.65 -15.28
N GLN A 163 16.46 -10.04 -15.41
CA GLN A 163 15.71 -10.69 -14.33
C GLN A 163 15.42 -12.17 -14.61
N ASP A 164 15.96 -13.02 -13.74
CA ASP A 164 15.80 -14.49 -13.67
C ASP A 164 14.39 -14.92 -13.21
N ARG A 165 13.33 -14.15 -13.54
CA ARG A 165 11.94 -14.54 -13.29
C ARG A 165 11.43 -15.36 -14.47
N LYS A 166 11.53 -16.68 -14.35
CA LYS A 166 11.22 -17.64 -15.42
C LYS A 166 9.74 -17.71 -15.82
N ASP A 167 8.86 -17.19 -14.97
CA ASP A 167 7.40 -17.20 -15.12
C ASP A 167 6.83 -15.88 -15.68
N VAL A 168 7.67 -14.85 -15.85
CA VAL A 168 7.27 -13.63 -16.56
C VAL A 168 7.32 -13.91 -18.06
N ALA A 169 6.15 -13.82 -18.71
CA ALA A 169 6.07 -13.97 -20.15
C ALA A 169 6.48 -12.66 -20.84
N ILE A 170 7.38 -12.76 -21.81
CA ILE A 170 7.95 -11.62 -22.53
C ILE A 170 8.09 -11.94 -24.00
N GLY A 171 8.04 -10.95 -24.87
CA GLY A 171 8.35 -11.17 -26.28
C GLY A 171 8.16 -9.97 -27.17
N VAL A 172 8.52 -10.17 -28.43
CA VAL A 172 8.39 -9.21 -29.52
C VAL A 172 7.58 -9.86 -30.62
N PHE A 173 6.53 -9.18 -31.05
CA PHE A 173 5.64 -9.61 -32.12
C PHE A 173 5.53 -8.51 -33.16
N GLY A 174 5.13 -8.87 -34.37
CA GLY A 174 4.70 -7.91 -35.37
C GLY A 174 3.44 -7.17 -34.92
N ARG A 175 3.17 -5.99 -35.50
CA ARG A 175 2.07 -5.09 -35.16
C ARG A 175 0.69 -5.77 -35.06
N THR A 176 0.45 -6.83 -35.84
CA THR A 176 -0.83 -7.56 -35.86
C THR A 176 -0.92 -8.69 -34.83
N GLY A 177 0.16 -8.99 -34.10
CA GLY A 177 0.25 -10.13 -33.19
C GLY A 177 0.38 -11.49 -33.87
N ARG A 178 0.36 -11.55 -35.22
CA ARG A 178 0.45 -12.81 -35.98
C ARG A 178 1.90 -13.27 -36.20
N MET A 179 2.81 -12.32 -36.36
CA MET A 179 4.23 -12.60 -36.57
C MET A 179 4.93 -12.64 -35.21
N ARG A 180 5.46 -13.79 -34.82
CA ARG A 180 6.18 -13.95 -33.56
C ARG A 180 7.68 -13.87 -33.83
N LEU A 181 8.32 -12.77 -33.43
CA LEU A 181 9.77 -12.58 -33.64
C LEU A 181 10.57 -13.27 -32.55
N SER A 182 10.15 -13.09 -31.28
CA SER A 182 10.74 -13.74 -30.12
C SER A 182 9.71 -13.80 -29.00
N SER A 183 9.71 -14.87 -28.22
CA SER A 183 8.81 -14.99 -27.06
C SER A 183 9.34 -16.01 -26.06
N ARG A 184 9.16 -15.72 -24.77
CA ARG A 184 9.32 -16.65 -23.66
C ARG A 184 8.05 -16.61 -22.81
N GLY A 185 7.52 -17.78 -22.45
CA GLY A 185 6.24 -17.90 -21.76
C GLY A 185 5.04 -17.75 -22.69
N ASP A 186 3.84 -17.74 -22.09
CA ASP A 186 2.58 -17.74 -22.84
C ASP A 186 2.21 -16.34 -23.36
N PHE A 187 1.59 -16.33 -24.55
CA PHE A 187 1.10 -15.11 -25.19
C PHE A 187 -0.39 -15.24 -25.49
N ASP A 188 -1.20 -14.29 -25.02
CA ASP A 188 -2.60 -14.17 -25.45
C ASP A 188 -2.71 -13.15 -26.60
N PRO A 189 -3.12 -13.57 -27.81
CA PRO A 189 -3.34 -12.67 -28.95
C PRO A 189 -4.28 -11.50 -28.66
N LYS A 190 -5.20 -11.63 -27.70
CA LYS A 190 -6.13 -10.56 -27.30
C LYS A 190 -5.40 -9.36 -26.73
N TRP A 191 -4.21 -9.53 -26.16
CA TRP A 191 -3.44 -8.41 -25.61
C TRP A 191 -3.12 -7.37 -26.67
N MET A 192 -2.78 -7.80 -27.89
CA MET A 192 -2.47 -6.88 -29.00
C MET A 192 -3.64 -5.97 -29.37
N SER A 193 -4.87 -6.47 -29.25
CA SER A 193 -6.07 -5.66 -29.53
C SER A 193 -6.27 -4.52 -28.52
N ARG A 194 -5.76 -4.66 -27.28
CA ARG A 194 -5.87 -3.64 -26.22
C ARG A 194 -4.95 -2.45 -26.41
N LEU A 195 -3.87 -2.61 -27.19
CA LEU A 195 -2.95 -1.51 -27.50
C LEU A 195 -3.60 -0.48 -28.44
N GLY A 196 -4.50 -0.90 -29.33
CA GLY A 196 -5.18 0.01 -30.27
C GLY A 196 -4.18 0.77 -31.14
N ASP A 197 -4.18 2.10 -31.07
CA ASP A 197 -3.20 3.00 -31.72
C ASP A 197 -2.22 3.66 -30.73
N ALA A 198 -2.31 3.34 -29.44
CA ALA A 198 -1.41 3.89 -28.44
C ALA A 198 0.03 3.40 -28.62
N ALA A 199 0.98 4.23 -28.20
CA ALA A 199 2.41 3.89 -28.16
C ALA A 199 2.71 2.84 -27.08
N SER A 200 1.98 2.87 -25.96
CA SER A 200 2.10 1.89 -24.88
C SER A 200 0.82 1.80 -24.07
N THR A 201 0.57 0.64 -23.47
CA THR A 201 -0.55 0.45 -22.53
C THR A 201 -0.21 -0.60 -21.48
N ALA A 202 -0.72 -0.43 -20.26
CA ALA A 202 -0.65 -1.43 -19.21
C ALA A 202 -2.07 -1.73 -18.71
N PHE A 203 -2.38 -3.01 -18.53
CA PHE A 203 -3.69 -3.42 -18.04
C PHE A 203 -3.61 -4.78 -17.34
N PHE A 204 -4.62 -5.06 -16.53
CA PHE A 204 -4.81 -6.36 -15.90
C PHE A 204 -5.80 -7.18 -16.72
N ASP A 205 -5.43 -8.40 -17.13
CA ASP A 205 -6.29 -9.30 -17.92
C ASP A 205 -7.09 -10.30 -17.07
N GLY A 206 -6.87 -10.32 -15.75
CA GLY A 206 -7.43 -11.27 -14.80
C GLY A 206 -6.39 -12.21 -14.18
N HIS A 207 -5.34 -12.54 -14.94
CA HIS A 207 -4.27 -13.46 -14.52
C HIS A 207 -2.89 -12.81 -14.58
N HIS A 208 -2.70 -11.84 -15.46
CA HIS A 208 -1.45 -11.14 -15.71
C HIS A 208 -1.67 -9.63 -15.71
N LEU A 209 -0.65 -8.94 -15.23
CA LEU A 209 -0.43 -7.54 -15.48
C LEU A 209 0.39 -7.40 -16.75
N VAL A 210 -0.24 -6.96 -17.82
CA VAL A 210 0.32 -6.92 -19.17
C VAL A 210 0.71 -5.50 -19.52
N SER A 211 1.97 -5.31 -19.90
CA SER A 211 2.54 -4.07 -20.40
C SER A 211 2.95 -4.26 -21.86
N LEU A 212 2.49 -3.34 -22.72
CA LEU A 212 2.74 -3.34 -24.16
C LEU A 212 3.45 -2.06 -24.57
N ARG A 213 4.43 -2.19 -25.47
CA ARG A 213 5.16 -1.07 -26.07
C ARG A 213 5.28 -1.25 -27.58
N ARG A 214 4.88 -0.23 -28.34
CA ARG A 214 5.02 -0.17 -29.81
C ARG A 214 6.35 0.48 -30.18
N SER A 215 6.99 -0.02 -31.24
CA SER A 215 8.10 0.68 -31.88
C SER A 215 7.61 1.96 -32.56
N ALA A 216 8.43 3.00 -32.54
CA ALA A 216 8.18 4.21 -33.32
C ALA A 216 8.64 4.07 -34.78
N GLY A 217 9.59 3.15 -35.05
CA GLY A 217 10.25 3.03 -36.35
C GLY A 217 9.97 1.73 -37.10
N TYR A 218 9.44 0.71 -36.44
CA TYR A 218 9.24 -0.63 -36.99
C TYR A 218 7.83 -1.16 -36.71
N ASP A 219 7.39 -2.17 -37.47
CA ASP A 219 6.07 -2.79 -37.29
C ASP A 219 6.08 -3.84 -36.18
N THR A 220 6.61 -3.48 -35.01
CA THR A 220 6.81 -4.39 -33.88
C THR A 220 6.19 -3.86 -32.59
N VAL A 221 5.79 -4.80 -31.73
CA VAL A 221 5.24 -4.56 -30.40
C VAL A 221 5.90 -5.53 -29.43
N ALA A 222 6.44 -4.99 -28.34
CA ALA A 222 6.95 -5.76 -27.22
C ALA A 222 5.84 -5.93 -26.19
N TYR A 223 5.79 -7.08 -25.55
CA TYR A 223 4.92 -7.34 -24.41
C TYR A 223 5.71 -7.92 -23.24
N VAL A 224 5.20 -7.63 -22.05
CA VAL A 224 5.63 -8.19 -20.78
C VAL A 224 4.37 -8.49 -19.98
N ALA A 225 4.19 -9.74 -19.55
CA ALA A 225 3.05 -10.20 -18.78
C ALA A 225 3.54 -10.80 -17.45
N ILE A 226 3.26 -10.10 -16.36
CA ILE A 226 3.67 -10.47 -15.00
C ILE A 226 2.48 -11.16 -14.30
N PRO A 227 2.62 -12.38 -13.76
CA PRO A 227 1.55 -13.08 -13.05
C PRO A 227 0.95 -12.28 -11.88
N ALA A 228 -0.37 -12.34 -11.71
CA ALA A 228 -1.10 -11.62 -10.65
C ALA A 228 -0.73 -12.10 -9.24
N ASP A 229 -0.25 -13.33 -9.09
CA ASP A 229 0.06 -13.93 -7.79
C ASP A 229 1.21 -13.20 -7.07
N TYR A 230 2.05 -12.48 -7.82
CA TYR A 230 3.03 -11.55 -7.26
C TYR A 230 2.40 -10.42 -6.42
N LEU A 231 1.16 -10.05 -6.70
CA LEU A 231 0.43 -9.05 -5.92
C LEU A 231 -0.05 -9.60 -4.57
N LYS A 232 -0.27 -10.92 -4.45
CA LYS A 232 -0.81 -11.55 -3.25
C LYS A 232 0.26 -11.74 -2.17
N SER A 233 1.45 -12.20 -2.54
CA SER A 233 2.52 -12.54 -1.59
C SER A 233 2.96 -11.33 -0.75
N ARG A 234 3.01 -10.13 -1.36
CA ARG A 234 3.31 -8.89 -0.64
C ARG A 234 2.20 -8.45 0.31
N LEU A 235 0.94 -8.60 -0.10
CA LEU A 235 -0.21 -8.22 0.72
C LEU A 235 -0.27 -9.02 2.03
N TYR A 236 -0.01 -10.34 1.97
CA TYR A 236 0.04 -11.18 3.16
C TYR A 236 1.15 -10.79 4.15
N GLY A 237 2.31 -10.34 3.66
CA GLY A 237 3.37 -9.81 4.50
C GLY A 237 2.93 -8.59 5.30
N PHE A 238 2.25 -7.63 4.67
CA PHE A 238 1.72 -6.45 5.36
C PHE A 238 0.61 -6.80 6.35
N VAL A 239 -0.32 -7.68 5.98
CA VAL A 239 -1.38 -8.18 6.87
C VAL A 239 -0.80 -8.84 8.12
N GLY A 240 0.22 -9.68 7.94
CA GLY A 240 0.87 -10.41 9.02
C GLY A 240 1.52 -9.51 10.09
N VAL A 241 1.92 -8.29 9.72
CA VAL A 241 2.53 -7.32 10.65
C VAL A 241 1.49 -6.35 11.21
N LEU A 242 0.63 -5.79 10.36
CA LEU A 242 -0.30 -4.72 10.76
C LEU A 242 -1.45 -5.22 11.63
N VAL A 243 -1.99 -6.42 11.36
CA VAL A 243 -3.15 -6.93 12.10
C VAL A 243 -2.81 -7.21 13.58
N PRO A 244 -1.69 -7.89 13.94
CA PRO A 244 -1.32 -8.07 15.33
C PRO A 244 -1.08 -6.75 16.07
N ILE A 245 -0.41 -5.78 15.44
CA ILE A 245 -0.18 -4.46 16.02
C ILE A 245 -1.52 -3.75 16.30
N ALA A 246 -2.43 -3.76 15.34
CA ALA A 246 -3.76 -3.20 15.47
C ALA A 246 -4.57 -3.86 16.60
N LEU A 247 -4.49 -5.19 16.74
CA LEU A 247 -5.14 -5.92 17.83
C LEU A 247 -4.57 -5.57 19.21
N VAL A 248 -3.23 -5.45 19.33
CA VAL A 248 -2.57 -5.08 20.60
C VAL A 248 -2.93 -3.65 21.00
N LEU A 249 -2.76 -2.68 20.09
CA LEU A 249 -3.07 -1.28 20.34
C LEU A 249 -4.57 -1.08 20.63
N GLY A 250 -5.43 -1.74 19.86
CA GLY A 250 -6.88 -1.69 20.03
C GLY A 250 -7.35 -2.25 21.36
N SER A 251 -6.82 -3.42 21.75
CA SER A 251 -7.13 -4.06 23.04
C SER A 251 -6.65 -3.20 24.21
N GLY A 252 -5.46 -2.61 24.11
CA GLY A 252 -4.91 -1.70 25.12
C GLY A 252 -5.77 -0.44 25.30
N LEU A 253 -6.17 0.20 24.20
CA LEU A 253 -7.03 1.39 24.24
C LEU A 253 -8.41 1.06 24.83
N SER A 254 -9.02 -0.05 24.39
CA SER A 254 -10.32 -0.51 24.91
C SER A 254 -10.25 -0.78 26.41
N PHE A 255 -9.21 -1.47 26.87
CA PHE A 255 -8.97 -1.72 28.28
C PHE A 255 -8.85 -0.41 29.09
N GLY A 256 -8.09 0.57 28.59
CA GLY A 256 -7.94 1.88 29.22
C GLY A 256 -9.27 2.64 29.35
N ILE A 257 -10.08 2.67 28.28
CA ILE A 257 -11.38 3.34 28.28
C ILE A 257 -12.34 2.68 29.28
N VAL A 258 -12.40 1.34 29.30
CA VAL A 258 -13.26 0.61 30.24
C VAL A 258 -12.83 0.84 31.68
N ARG A 259 -11.52 0.88 31.96
CA ARG A 259 -11.01 1.18 33.31
C ARG A 259 -11.43 2.57 33.78
N LEU A 260 -11.21 3.59 32.95
CA LEU A 260 -11.57 4.98 33.27
C LEU A 260 -13.08 5.14 33.47
N ALA A 261 -13.90 4.47 32.65
CA ALA A 261 -15.35 4.48 32.78
C ALA A 261 -15.81 3.81 34.09
N ARG A 262 -15.17 2.72 34.52
CA ARG A 262 -15.47 2.04 35.80
C ARG A 262 -15.11 2.91 37.01
N GLU A 263 -13.95 3.57 37.00
CA GLU A 263 -13.51 4.45 38.09
C GLU A 263 -14.46 5.65 38.28
N ARG A 264 -15.00 6.22 37.19
CA ARG A 264 -15.99 7.30 37.29
C ARG A 264 -17.38 6.82 37.74
N ALA A 265 -17.77 5.60 37.35
CA ALA A 265 -19.08 5.05 37.71
C ALA A 265 -19.16 4.55 39.17
N SER A 266 -18.04 4.25 39.82
CA SER A 266 -18.05 3.72 41.20
C SER A 266 -18.36 4.78 42.26
N LEU A 267 -17.88 6.02 42.09
CA LEU A 267 -18.04 7.06 43.11
C LEU A 267 -19.51 7.43 43.40
N PRO A 268 -20.40 7.65 42.40
CA PRO A 268 -21.82 7.91 42.66
C PRO A 268 -22.54 6.78 43.41
N ALA A 269 -22.22 5.53 43.08
CA ALA A 269 -22.78 4.36 43.75
C ALA A 269 -22.25 4.24 45.18
N GLU A 270 -20.97 4.54 45.39
CA GLU A 270 -20.33 4.56 46.71
C GLU A 270 -20.94 5.65 47.61
N LEU A 271 -21.11 6.87 47.10
CA LEU A 271 -21.74 7.98 47.82
C LEU A 271 -23.17 7.66 48.26
N ARG A 272 -23.99 7.10 47.36
CA ARG A 272 -25.36 6.70 47.69
C ARG A 272 -25.38 5.63 48.78
N ASN A 273 -24.47 4.67 48.73
CA ASN A 273 -24.36 3.62 49.74
C ASN A 273 -23.87 4.16 51.08
N ALA A 274 -22.87 5.03 51.09
CA ALA A 274 -22.34 5.68 52.29
C ALA A 274 -23.40 6.53 52.99
N LEU A 275 -24.21 7.27 52.21
CA LEU A 275 -25.28 8.10 52.75
C LEU A 275 -26.36 7.23 53.42
N ARG A 276 -26.76 6.13 52.75
CA ARG A 276 -27.70 5.15 53.31
C ARG A 276 -27.17 4.46 54.57
N ARG A 277 -25.86 4.21 54.64
CA ARG A 277 -25.19 3.59 55.79
C ARG A 277 -24.87 4.59 56.91
N ARG A 278 -25.19 5.88 56.73
CA ARG A 278 -24.89 6.98 57.67
C ARG A 278 -23.41 7.05 58.02
N GLU A 279 -22.56 6.85 57.02
CA GLU A 279 -21.09 6.89 57.17
C GLU A 279 -20.54 8.32 57.18
N PHE A 280 -21.39 9.33 56.97
CA PHE A 280 -20.99 10.74 56.99
C PHE A 280 -21.11 11.34 58.39
N GLU A 281 -20.15 12.18 58.72
CA GLU A 281 -20.03 12.93 59.97
C GLU A 281 -20.08 14.44 59.72
N VAL A 282 -20.36 15.20 60.77
CA VAL A 282 -20.40 16.67 60.72
C VAL A 282 -19.33 17.20 61.65
N HIS A 283 -18.44 18.02 61.09
CA HIS A 283 -17.45 18.75 61.87
C HIS A 283 -17.84 20.22 61.93
N TYR A 284 -17.55 20.86 63.06
CA TYR A 284 -17.87 22.25 63.32
C TYR A 284 -16.60 23.09 63.30
N GLN A 285 -16.47 23.98 62.31
CA GLN A 285 -15.35 24.91 62.21
C GLN A 285 -15.69 26.22 62.94
N PRO A 286 -14.94 26.63 63.97
CA PRO A 286 -15.23 27.86 64.71
C PRO A 286 -15.09 29.11 63.82
N ILE A 287 -16.05 30.03 63.95
CA ILE A 287 -16.05 31.36 63.36
C ILE A 287 -15.70 32.35 64.46
N VAL A 288 -14.63 33.11 64.28
CA VAL A 288 -14.07 34.03 65.28
C VAL A 288 -14.29 35.47 64.86
N GLU A 289 -14.85 36.29 65.75
CA GLU A 289 -14.93 37.74 65.54
C GLU A 289 -13.55 38.38 65.69
N LEU A 290 -13.10 39.10 64.65
CA LEU A 290 -11.75 39.66 64.62
C LEU A 290 -11.50 40.73 65.69
N ALA A 291 -12.53 41.49 66.06
CA ALA A 291 -12.42 42.57 67.03
C ALA A 291 -12.25 42.05 68.48
N SER A 292 -12.98 40.99 68.83
CA SER A 292 -13.00 40.45 70.20
C SER A 292 -12.16 39.17 70.38
N GLY A 293 -11.76 38.52 69.28
CA GLY A 293 -11.14 37.19 69.32
C GLY A 293 -12.07 36.09 69.83
N CYS A 294 -13.35 36.39 70.05
CA CYS A 294 -14.31 35.45 70.59
C CYS A 294 -14.93 34.60 69.47
N ILE A 295 -15.24 33.34 69.79
CA ILE A 295 -16.03 32.49 68.89
C ILE A 295 -17.46 33.02 68.88
N VAL A 296 -17.94 33.38 67.68
CA VAL A 296 -19.29 33.91 67.45
C VAL A 296 -20.20 32.91 66.76
N GLY A 297 -19.64 31.84 66.20
CA GLY A 297 -20.42 30.79 65.57
C GLY A 297 -19.59 29.59 65.14
N PHE A 298 -20.24 28.64 64.49
CA PHE A 298 -19.60 27.46 63.92
C PHE A 298 -20.16 27.17 62.53
N GLU A 299 -19.30 26.83 61.58
CA GLU A 299 -19.72 26.31 60.27
C GLU A 299 -19.79 24.78 60.32
N ALA A 300 -20.97 24.23 60.04
CA ALA A 300 -21.20 22.80 59.95
C ALA A 300 -20.74 22.28 58.58
N LEU A 301 -19.73 21.41 58.59
CA LEU A 301 -19.09 20.90 57.40
C LEU A 301 -19.19 19.38 57.34
N MET A 302 -19.73 18.87 56.22
CA MET A 302 -19.84 17.44 55.98
C MET A 302 -18.46 16.79 55.80
N ARG A 303 -18.30 15.61 56.38
CA ARG A 303 -17.04 14.90 56.47
C ARG A 303 -17.29 13.41 56.22
N TRP A 304 -16.57 12.82 55.25
CA TRP A 304 -16.69 11.38 54.97
C TRP A 304 -15.43 10.62 55.43
N PRO A 305 -15.46 9.97 56.60
CA PRO A 305 -14.37 9.13 57.07
C PRO A 305 -14.18 7.91 56.14
N ARG A 306 -12.91 7.56 55.89
CA ARG A 306 -12.56 6.29 55.25
C ARG A 306 -12.17 5.28 56.32
N ARG A 307 -12.57 4.01 56.13
CA ARG A 307 -12.19 2.90 57.03
C ARG A 307 -10.67 2.69 57.10
N ASP A 308 -9.96 2.87 55.99
CA ASP A 308 -8.57 2.45 55.85
C ASP A 308 -7.60 3.58 55.43
N GLY A 309 -7.84 4.83 55.85
CA GLY A 309 -6.92 5.92 55.48
C GLY A 309 -7.41 7.33 55.82
N PRO A 310 -6.73 8.38 55.29
CA PRO A 310 -7.12 9.76 55.51
C PRO A 310 -8.53 10.01 54.96
N GLN A 311 -9.19 10.96 55.59
CA GLN A 311 -10.57 11.33 55.29
C GLN A 311 -10.78 11.62 53.80
N PHE A 312 -11.92 11.20 53.24
CA PHE A 312 -12.25 11.51 51.84
C PHE A 312 -12.43 13.02 51.68
N ARG A 313 -11.75 13.58 50.68
CA ARG A 313 -11.67 15.02 50.48
C ARG A 313 -13.01 15.62 50.03
N PRO A 314 -13.52 16.69 50.67
CA PRO A 314 -14.76 17.37 50.27
C PRO A 314 -14.79 17.84 48.80
N ASP A 315 -13.66 18.28 48.26
CA ASP A 315 -13.54 18.73 46.86
C ASP A 315 -13.75 17.60 45.83
N LEU A 316 -13.75 16.34 46.25
CA LEU A 316 -14.00 15.20 45.36
C LEU A 316 -15.44 14.67 45.47
N PHE A 317 -16.06 14.70 46.66
CA PHE A 317 -17.42 14.14 46.82
C PHE A 317 -18.55 15.16 46.69
N ILE A 318 -18.31 16.44 46.99
CA ILE A 318 -19.35 17.47 46.84
C ILE A 318 -19.71 17.65 45.37
N PRO A 319 -18.77 17.87 44.42
CA PRO A 319 -19.11 17.98 43.00
C PRO A 319 -19.77 16.71 42.46
N ALA A 320 -19.32 15.53 42.92
CA ALA A 320 -19.91 14.26 42.52
C ALA A 320 -21.36 14.10 43.04
N ALA A 321 -21.67 14.61 44.23
CA ALA A 321 -23.04 14.64 44.75
C ALA A 321 -23.93 15.62 43.95
N GLU A 322 -23.39 16.76 43.52
CA GLU A 322 -24.08 17.72 42.64
C GLU A 322 -24.36 17.14 41.26
N ASP A 323 -23.33 16.61 40.58
CA ASP A 323 -23.44 15.99 39.24
C ASP A 323 -24.45 14.84 39.19
N CYS A 324 -24.63 14.15 40.32
CA CYS A 324 -25.55 13.02 40.46
C CYS A 324 -26.92 13.41 41.02
N GLY A 325 -27.19 14.70 41.28
CA GLY A 325 -28.44 15.18 41.85
C GLY A 325 -28.73 14.69 43.27
N MET A 326 -27.68 14.30 44.02
CA MET A 326 -27.79 13.80 45.39
C MET A 326 -27.53 14.87 46.45
N ILE A 327 -27.09 16.07 46.06
CA ILE A 327 -26.71 17.15 47.00
C ILE A 327 -27.84 17.49 47.99
N ALA A 328 -29.10 17.50 47.54
CA ALA A 328 -30.25 17.74 48.42
C ALA A 328 -30.42 16.68 49.53
N GLN A 329 -30.11 15.41 49.22
CA GLN A 329 -30.16 14.34 50.22
C GLN A 329 -29.02 14.47 51.25
N PHE A 330 -27.88 15.00 50.81
CA PHE A 330 -26.75 15.32 51.70
C PHE A 330 -27.07 16.51 52.60
N THR A 331 -27.71 17.54 52.06
CA THR A 331 -28.17 18.71 52.81
C THR A 331 -29.22 18.31 53.86
N ASP A 332 -30.22 17.50 53.49
CA ASP A 332 -31.21 16.95 54.44
C ASP A 332 -30.53 16.13 55.56
N TYR A 333 -29.57 15.27 55.20
CA TYR A 333 -28.79 14.52 56.18
C TYR A 333 -27.99 15.44 57.12
N LEU A 334 -27.34 16.48 56.58
CA LEU A 334 -26.59 17.47 57.34
C LEU A 334 -27.49 18.21 58.32
N LEU A 335 -28.63 18.72 57.86
CA LEU A 335 -29.60 19.46 58.68
C LEU A 335 -30.14 18.59 59.81
N LYS A 336 -30.53 17.35 59.53
CA LYS A 336 -30.96 16.39 60.57
C LYS A 336 -29.89 16.16 61.62
N ARG A 337 -28.62 16.08 61.22
CA ARG A 337 -27.52 15.88 62.17
C ARG A 337 -27.25 17.15 62.99
N VAL A 338 -27.22 18.31 62.34
CA VAL A 338 -27.05 19.61 63.01
C VAL A 338 -28.19 19.86 63.99
N ALA A 339 -29.44 19.54 63.65
CA ALA A 339 -30.58 19.68 64.55
C ALA A 339 -30.44 18.83 65.84
N ILE A 340 -29.78 17.68 65.76
CA ILE A 340 -29.47 16.84 66.94
C ILE A 340 -28.36 17.48 67.79
N ASP A 341 -27.36 18.10 67.16
CA ASP A 341 -26.17 18.62 67.83
C ASP A 341 -26.38 20.04 68.42
N VAL A 342 -27.25 20.86 67.82
CA VAL A 342 -27.52 22.26 68.20
C VAL A 342 -27.92 22.45 69.67
N PRO A 343 -28.84 21.67 70.28
CA PRO A 343 -29.21 21.87 71.68
C PRO A 343 -28.00 21.84 72.63
N ARG A 344 -27.11 20.87 72.44
CA ARG A 344 -25.87 20.75 73.22
C ARG A 344 -24.89 21.88 72.93
N LEU A 345 -24.79 22.34 71.68
CA LEU A 345 -23.94 23.47 71.31
C LEU A 345 -24.42 24.78 71.94
N VAL A 346 -25.73 25.02 71.96
CA VAL A 346 -26.35 26.21 72.57
C VAL A 346 -26.17 26.20 74.08
N GLU A 347 -26.29 25.05 74.75
CA GLU A 347 -25.97 24.92 76.19
C GLU A 347 -24.53 25.33 76.49
N LEU A 348 -23.57 24.89 75.67
CA LEU A 348 -22.16 25.18 75.87
C LEU A 348 -21.78 26.60 75.45
N ARG A 349 -22.47 27.17 74.46
CA ARG A 349 -22.17 28.48 73.85
C ARG A 349 -23.49 29.20 73.45
N PRO A 350 -24.20 29.82 74.41
CA PRO A 350 -25.54 30.38 74.20
C PRO A 350 -25.62 31.53 73.18
N HIS A 351 -24.50 32.19 72.90
CA HIS A 351 -24.41 33.34 72.00
C HIS A 351 -23.84 32.99 70.62
N CYS A 352 -23.61 31.71 70.33
CA CYS A 352 -23.06 31.28 69.06
C CYS A 352 -24.15 30.80 68.09
N TYR A 353 -24.01 31.13 66.81
CA TYR A 353 -24.86 30.58 65.74
C TYR A 353 -24.18 29.38 65.06
N VAL A 354 -24.97 28.57 64.35
CA VAL A 354 -24.45 27.51 63.46
C VAL A 354 -24.82 27.87 62.02
N SER A 355 -23.83 27.92 61.12
CA SER A 355 -24.05 28.08 59.68
C SER A 355 -24.00 26.73 58.96
N VAL A 356 -24.84 26.58 57.94
CA VAL A 356 -24.91 25.39 57.08
C VAL A 356 -24.81 25.86 55.62
N ASN A 357 -24.05 25.14 54.80
CA ASN A 357 -23.95 25.41 53.38
C ASN A 357 -25.10 24.72 52.62
N LEU A 358 -25.72 25.44 51.69
CA LEU A 358 -26.78 24.94 50.81
C LEU A 358 -26.29 24.93 49.36
N GLY A 359 -26.63 23.87 48.64
CA GLY A 359 -26.36 23.78 47.20
C GLY A 359 -27.30 24.65 46.37
N SER A 360 -27.00 24.84 45.09
CA SER A 360 -27.91 25.61 44.21
C SER A 360 -29.29 24.95 44.06
N SER A 361 -29.35 23.62 43.97
CA SER A 361 -30.63 22.89 43.87
C SER A 361 -31.48 23.00 45.13
N ASP A 362 -30.84 23.17 46.28
CA ASP A 362 -31.49 23.33 47.58
C ASP A 362 -32.30 24.62 47.62
N LEU A 363 -31.73 25.72 47.09
CA LEU A 363 -32.42 27.01 47.00
C LEU A 363 -33.65 27.01 46.08
N HIS A 364 -33.74 26.05 45.16
CA HIS A 364 -34.89 25.89 44.27
C HIS A 364 -35.91 24.86 44.80
N SER A 365 -35.62 24.21 45.93
CA SER A 365 -36.46 23.17 46.51
C SER A 365 -37.37 23.76 47.58
N GLU A 366 -38.68 23.53 47.45
CA GLU A 366 -39.67 23.96 48.46
C GLU A 366 -39.58 23.13 49.76
N THR A 367 -38.96 21.94 49.72
CA THR A 367 -38.89 20.99 50.85
C THR A 367 -37.85 21.32 51.92
N ILE A 368 -37.07 22.41 51.77
CA ILE A 368 -36.06 22.80 52.77
C ILE A 368 -36.65 23.61 53.93
N VAL A 369 -37.80 24.23 53.72
CA VAL A 369 -38.48 25.08 54.72
C VAL A 369 -39.48 24.28 55.57
N ASP A 370 -39.85 23.08 55.11
CA ASP A 370 -40.70 22.11 55.81
C ASP A 370 -39.92 21.31 56.86
#